data_AF-A0A7C5PPR8-F1
#
_entry.id   AF-A0A7C5PPR8-F1
#
_cell.length_a   1.000
_cell.length_b   1.000
_cell.length_c   1.000
_cell.angle_alpha   90.00
_cell.angle_beta   90.00
_cell.angle_gamma   90.00
#
_symmetry.space_group_name_H-M   'P 1'
#
loop_
_entity.id
_entity.type
_entity.pdbx_description
1 polymer ?
#
loop_
_entity_poly.entity_id
_entity_poly.type
_entity_poly.pdbx_seq_one_letter_code
_entity_poly.pdbx_strand_id
1 'polypeptide(L)'
;MGFFPLPGTGPKASSDRQRMKTKGIDLQRELWSRCARISERLLVGGHPGLKKAKRAFEASFPSTYERVSPQSWKKPARESGYLLVGDHHGLARSQFFAAEICRSFRPWTLGLEFVRGNQQKTLDHWLGSTRSPQALLREIHFEEQWGSFPQEGVLDLLQSAREIGCRLLALAPDNPMGLSARDRHFARLLLRIGPPVMALIGDIHLDPMRLPAQLSKEGRSPTILHQNHAPYYFELAERHQPIPSLLRLEPRRFTWVDTHPILVEESALQSLGPEDLVEALPLPEHFAQICEDLLIAQGQAPVPPPPLLLSFDPSQADVLNELVSTKKDLERLCRELLICGNAVLGPRGPVVVNLPGTNHLAEAAAKWVHCRFFPRPRRLLERSLWRLENEIHGFQGSLRMNPLRNPMPLDWYLERFLSSRSRRNFHRMEQTLFQSFSSSPLEEGSSFPPSGRLPNPSSKEGLVLLRWIGQTLGAEGAFLVGSKTLA
;
A
#
# COMPACT_ATOMS: atom_id res chain seq x y z
N MET A 1 9.48 -17.31 53.84
CA MET A 1 8.35 -16.78 53.06
C MET A 1 8.62 -17.09 51.60
N GLY A 2 7.73 -17.88 50.99
CA GLY A 2 8.01 -18.63 49.76
C GLY A 2 8.04 -17.78 48.50
N PHE A 3 8.95 -18.13 47.61
CA PHE A 3 8.99 -17.72 46.21
C PHE A 3 7.83 -18.38 45.47
N PHE A 4 6.95 -17.59 44.85
CA PHE A 4 6.08 -18.08 43.79
C PHE A 4 6.88 -18.08 42.48
N PRO A 5 7.00 -19.22 41.76
CA PRO A 5 7.53 -19.20 40.42
C PRO A 5 6.51 -18.50 39.50
N LEU A 6 7.00 -17.64 38.62
CA LEU A 6 6.23 -17.15 37.47
C LEU A 6 5.66 -18.37 36.71
N PRO A 7 4.42 -18.31 36.22
CA PRO A 7 3.86 -19.41 35.44
C PRO A 7 4.75 -19.64 34.22
N GLY A 8 5.37 -20.82 34.18
CA GLY A 8 6.26 -21.23 33.11
C GLY A 8 5.57 -21.13 31.76
N THR A 9 6.34 -20.77 30.73
CA THR A 9 5.98 -20.89 29.31
C THR A 9 5.75 -22.36 28.96
N GLY A 10 4.61 -22.91 29.36
CA GLY A 10 4.22 -24.28 29.07
C GLY A 10 3.82 -24.48 27.60
N PRO A 11 3.69 -25.73 27.14
CA PRO A 11 3.30 -26.10 25.77
C PRO A 11 1.94 -25.54 25.30
N LYS A 12 1.12 -24.96 26.19
CA LYS A 12 -0.11 -24.24 25.82
C LYS A 12 0.16 -22.89 25.13
N ALA A 13 1.23 -22.19 25.50
CA ALA A 13 1.52 -20.87 24.93
C ALA A 13 1.95 -20.95 23.45
N SER A 14 2.60 -22.05 23.04
CA SER A 14 2.95 -22.29 21.63
C SER A 14 1.72 -22.70 20.81
N SER A 15 0.82 -23.53 21.35
CA SER A 15 -0.44 -23.87 20.68
C SER A 15 -1.39 -22.69 20.52
N ASP A 16 -1.48 -21.81 21.53
CA ASP A 16 -2.34 -20.63 21.49
C ASP A 16 -1.80 -19.57 20.51
N ARG A 17 -0.48 -19.33 20.48
CA ARG A 17 0.16 -18.47 19.47
C ARG A 17 -0.05 -18.99 18.05
N GLN A 18 0.07 -20.30 17.84
CA GLN A 18 -0.15 -20.92 16.54
C GLN A 18 -1.63 -20.78 16.12
N ARG A 19 -2.57 -21.04 17.02
CA ARG A 19 -4.01 -20.87 16.80
C ARG A 19 -4.40 -19.43 16.48
N MET A 20 -3.79 -18.43 17.14
CA MET A 20 -4.00 -17.02 16.85
C MET A 20 -3.47 -16.60 15.47
N LYS A 21 -2.33 -17.15 15.03
CA LYS A 21 -1.77 -16.88 13.70
C LYS A 21 -2.68 -17.41 12.59
N THR A 22 -3.22 -18.62 12.75
CA THR A 22 -4.16 -19.21 11.79
C THR A 22 -5.43 -18.37 11.66
N LYS A 23 -6.03 -17.94 12.78
CA LYS A 23 -7.21 -17.05 12.77
C LYS A 23 -6.97 -15.73 12.02
N GLY A 24 -5.78 -15.14 12.14
CA GLY A 24 -5.44 -13.91 11.44
C GLY A 24 -5.37 -14.08 9.91
N ILE A 25 -4.82 -15.20 9.45
CA ILE A 25 -4.72 -15.50 8.01
C ILE A 25 -6.10 -15.83 7.42
N ASP A 26 -6.93 -16.57 8.16
CA ASP A 26 -8.31 -16.88 7.75
C ASP A 26 -9.13 -15.60 7.55
N LEU A 27 -9.02 -14.65 8.49
CA LEU A 27 -9.63 -13.33 8.39
C LEU A 27 -9.12 -12.56 7.17
N GLN A 28 -7.80 -12.48 6.98
CA GLN A 28 -7.22 -11.79 5.81
C GLN A 28 -7.74 -12.38 4.49
N ARG A 29 -7.84 -13.71 4.41
CA ARG A 29 -8.37 -14.41 3.23
C ARG A 29 -9.84 -14.14 3.01
N GLU A 30 -10.64 -14.13 4.06
CA GLU A 30 -12.06 -13.81 3.98
C GLU A 30 -12.27 -12.37 3.47
N LEU A 31 -11.53 -11.41 4.05
CA LEU A 31 -11.60 -10.00 3.66
C LEU A 31 -11.18 -9.79 2.21
N TRP A 32 -10.07 -10.41 1.80
CA TRP A 32 -9.65 -10.41 0.41
C TRP A 32 -10.73 -11.01 -0.49
N SER A 33 -11.29 -12.17 -0.14
CA SER A 33 -12.33 -12.84 -0.94
C SER A 33 -13.61 -12.00 -1.07
N ARG A 34 -13.94 -11.19 -0.06
CA ARG A 34 -15.04 -10.21 -0.15
C ARG A 34 -14.68 -9.09 -1.14
N CYS A 35 -13.53 -8.44 -0.97
CA CYS A 35 -13.07 -7.35 -1.84
C CYS A 35 -12.92 -7.82 -3.30
N ALA A 36 -12.31 -8.97 -3.54
CA ALA A 36 -12.11 -9.54 -4.86
C ALA A 36 -13.44 -9.85 -5.58
N ARG A 37 -14.45 -10.35 -4.87
CA ARG A 37 -15.79 -10.59 -5.46
C ARG A 37 -16.47 -9.28 -5.87
N ILE A 38 -16.34 -8.25 -5.05
CA ILE A 38 -16.92 -6.92 -5.30
C ILE A 38 -16.20 -6.28 -6.49
N SER A 39 -14.86 -6.29 -6.47
CA SER A 39 -13.98 -5.83 -7.55
C SER A 39 -14.31 -6.53 -8.87
N GLU A 40 -14.43 -7.87 -8.88
CA GLU A 40 -14.84 -8.63 -10.07
C GLU A 40 -16.24 -8.21 -10.55
N ARG A 41 -17.21 -8.02 -9.64
CA ARG A 41 -18.58 -7.61 -10.00
C ARG A 41 -18.59 -6.24 -10.68
N LEU A 42 -17.86 -5.26 -10.14
CA LEU A 42 -17.89 -3.88 -10.62
C LEU A 42 -17.03 -3.68 -11.87
N LEU A 43 -15.82 -4.25 -11.90
CA LEU A 43 -14.89 -4.05 -13.01
C LEU A 43 -15.13 -4.98 -14.20
N VAL A 44 -15.67 -6.18 -13.95
CA VAL A 44 -15.75 -7.26 -14.95
C VAL A 44 -17.16 -7.81 -15.13
N GLY A 45 -18.07 -7.60 -14.18
CA GLY A 45 -19.40 -8.21 -14.14
C GLY A 45 -20.26 -7.94 -15.38
N GLY A 46 -20.15 -6.74 -15.98
CA GLY A 46 -20.85 -6.34 -17.20
C GLY A 46 -20.22 -6.83 -18.51
N HIS A 47 -19.08 -7.52 -18.46
CA HIS A 47 -18.27 -7.86 -19.64
C HIS A 47 -17.96 -9.37 -19.71
N PRO A 48 -18.85 -10.21 -20.27
CA PRO A 48 -18.68 -11.67 -20.29
C PRO A 48 -17.35 -12.14 -20.91
N GLY A 49 -16.89 -11.46 -21.96
CA GLY A 49 -15.60 -11.75 -22.60
C GLY A 49 -14.40 -11.46 -21.69
N LEU A 50 -14.47 -10.38 -20.91
CA LEU A 50 -13.44 -10.03 -19.93
C LEU A 50 -13.47 -10.99 -18.73
N LYS A 51 -14.67 -11.40 -18.29
CA LYS A 51 -14.84 -12.41 -17.23
C LYS A 51 -14.23 -13.75 -17.60
N LYS A 52 -14.49 -14.23 -18.82
CA LYS A 52 -13.88 -15.45 -19.37
C LYS A 52 -12.36 -15.33 -19.42
N ALA A 53 -11.86 -14.18 -19.89
CA ALA A 53 -10.43 -13.91 -19.96
C ALA A 53 -9.75 -13.88 -18.60
N LYS A 54 -10.34 -13.20 -17.60
CA LYS A 54 -9.83 -13.20 -16.21
C LYS A 54 -9.74 -14.61 -15.67
N ARG A 55 -10.80 -15.42 -15.81
CA ARG A 55 -10.79 -16.83 -15.35
C ARG A 55 -9.70 -17.67 -16.02
N ALA A 56 -9.50 -17.50 -17.32
CA ALA A 56 -8.42 -18.18 -18.05
C ALA A 56 -7.04 -17.74 -17.52
N PHE A 57 -6.85 -16.44 -17.32
CA PHE A 57 -5.64 -15.87 -16.75
C PHE A 57 -5.33 -16.43 -15.36
N GLU A 58 -6.31 -16.43 -14.44
CA GLU A 58 -6.14 -17.01 -13.09
C GLU A 58 -5.83 -18.51 -13.16
N ALA A 59 -6.50 -19.26 -14.03
CA ALA A 59 -6.28 -20.70 -14.21
C ALA A 59 -4.93 -21.02 -14.88
N SER A 60 -4.26 -20.04 -15.48
CA SER A 60 -2.97 -20.22 -16.14
C SER A 60 -1.79 -20.28 -15.17
N PHE A 61 -1.97 -19.92 -13.90
CA PHE A 61 -0.91 -19.92 -12.90
C PHE A 61 -0.62 -21.36 -12.43
N PRO A 62 0.65 -21.82 -12.47
CA PRO A 62 0.99 -23.17 -12.05
C PRO A 62 0.85 -23.36 -10.53
N SER A 63 0.56 -24.57 -10.09
CA SER A 63 0.52 -24.90 -8.65
C SER A 63 1.90 -24.96 -7.99
N THR A 64 2.97 -25.04 -8.79
CA THR A 64 4.36 -25.07 -8.31
C THR A 64 5.09 -23.79 -8.70
N TYR A 65 6.02 -23.39 -7.84
CA TYR A 65 6.87 -22.22 -8.03
C TYR A 65 8.17 -22.39 -7.24
N GLU A 66 9.15 -21.54 -7.56
CA GLU A 66 10.43 -21.48 -6.88
C GLU A 66 10.71 -20.09 -6.35
N ARG A 67 11.30 -20.02 -5.15
CA ARG A 67 11.79 -18.76 -4.58
C ARG A 67 13.12 -18.42 -5.21
N VAL A 68 13.21 -17.25 -5.80
CA VAL A 68 14.42 -16.81 -6.49
C VAL A 68 14.84 -15.43 -6.01
N SER A 69 16.09 -15.05 -6.29
CA SER A 69 16.57 -13.70 -5.95
C SER A 69 15.74 -12.62 -6.68
N PRO A 70 15.58 -11.42 -6.10
CA PRO A 70 14.86 -10.31 -6.73
C PRO A 70 15.36 -9.90 -8.12
N GLN A 71 16.58 -10.31 -8.51
CA GLN A 71 17.18 -9.97 -9.80
C GLN A 71 17.11 -11.12 -10.83
N SER A 72 16.55 -12.27 -10.48
CA SER A 72 16.58 -13.49 -11.30
C SER A 72 15.84 -13.35 -12.64
N TRP A 73 14.93 -12.37 -12.78
CA TRP A 73 14.25 -12.07 -14.04
C TRP A 73 15.15 -11.39 -15.08
N LYS A 74 16.24 -10.73 -14.67
CA LYS A 74 17.07 -9.87 -15.55
C LYS A 74 17.73 -10.64 -16.68
N LYS A 75 18.32 -11.80 -16.38
CA LYS A 75 19.02 -12.63 -17.37
C LYS A 75 18.05 -13.11 -18.47
N PRO A 76 16.91 -13.76 -18.13
CA PRO A 76 15.90 -14.11 -19.13
C PRO A 76 15.38 -12.91 -19.93
N ALA A 77 15.12 -11.77 -19.27
CA ALA A 77 14.63 -10.56 -19.94
C ALA A 77 15.64 -10.03 -20.98
N ARG A 78 16.94 -10.00 -20.65
CA ARG A 78 18.00 -9.59 -21.57
C ARG A 78 18.18 -10.57 -22.73
N GLU A 79 18.13 -11.87 -22.46
CA GLU A 79 18.25 -12.91 -23.50
C GLU A 79 17.07 -12.89 -24.49
N SER A 80 15.86 -12.62 -24.00
CA SER A 80 14.69 -12.50 -24.90
C SER A 80 14.65 -11.16 -25.61
N GLY A 81 15.14 -10.10 -24.97
CA GLY A 81 14.98 -8.73 -25.44
C GLY A 81 13.56 -8.18 -25.26
N TYR A 82 12.63 -8.95 -24.69
CA TYR A 82 11.24 -8.52 -24.48
C TYR A 82 10.85 -8.80 -23.03
N LEU A 83 10.49 -7.75 -22.31
CA LEU A 83 9.98 -7.82 -20.94
C LEU A 83 8.53 -7.29 -20.91
N LEU A 84 7.59 -8.16 -20.59
CA LEU A 84 6.20 -7.79 -20.36
C LEU A 84 5.96 -7.71 -18.85
N VAL A 85 5.54 -6.54 -18.36
CA VAL A 85 5.29 -6.27 -16.94
C VAL A 85 3.80 -6.03 -16.74
N GLY A 86 3.24 -6.75 -15.79
CA GLY A 86 1.84 -6.67 -15.42
C GLY A 86 1.52 -5.33 -14.79
N ASP A 87 0.39 -4.75 -15.13
CA ASP A 87 -0.08 -3.48 -14.59
C ASP A 87 -1.38 -3.69 -13.81
N HIS A 88 -1.33 -3.42 -12.50
CA HIS A 88 -2.53 -3.34 -11.70
C HIS A 88 -2.94 -1.87 -11.62
N HIS A 89 -3.78 -1.43 -12.56
CA HIS A 89 -3.98 0.00 -12.85
C HIS A 89 -4.42 0.85 -11.63
N GLY A 90 -5.22 0.28 -10.72
CA GLY A 90 -5.64 0.97 -9.49
C GLY A 90 -4.55 1.07 -8.40
N LEU A 91 -3.42 0.39 -8.56
CA LEU A 91 -2.38 0.27 -7.54
C LEU A 91 -1.11 1.05 -7.91
N ALA A 92 -0.92 2.24 -7.35
CA ALA A 92 0.27 3.09 -7.57
C ALA A 92 1.60 2.33 -7.42
N ARG A 93 1.66 1.42 -6.44
CA ARG A 93 2.84 0.58 -6.18
C ARG A 93 3.23 -0.27 -7.38
N SER A 94 2.27 -0.72 -8.17
CA SER A 94 2.51 -1.51 -9.38
C SER A 94 3.29 -0.72 -10.43
N GLN A 95 2.98 0.57 -10.61
CA GLN A 95 3.69 1.43 -11.56
C GLN A 95 5.02 1.94 -10.99
N PHE A 96 5.14 2.17 -9.68
CA PHE A 96 6.46 2.42 -9.05
C PHE A 96 7.41 1.25 -9.26
N PHE A 97 6.94 0.02 -9.06
CA PHE A 97 7.73 -1.17 -9.36
C PHE A 97 8.11 -1.22 -10.85
N ALA A 98 7.18 -0.94 -11.76
CA ALA A 98 7.50 -0.85 -13.19
C ALA A 98 8.58 0.22 -13.48
N ALA A 99 8.59 1.35 -12.77
CA ALA A 99 9.62 2.39 -12.88
C ALA A 99 10.99 1.90 -12.41
N GLU A 100 11.06 1.19 -11.28
CA GLU A 100 12.28 0.52 -10.79
C GLU A 100 12.81 -0.50 -11.81
N ILE A 101 11.92 -1.32 -12.38
CA ILE A 101 12.24 -2.30 -13.42
C ILE A 101 12.73 -1.60 -14.68
N CYS A 102 12.09 -0.50 -15.09
CA CYS A 102 12.52 0.30 -16.25
C CYS A 102 13.95 0.81 -16.07
N ARG A 103 14.27 1.42 -14.92
CA ARG A 103 15.63 1.88 -14.59
C ARG A 103 16.65 0.74 -14.57
N SER A 104 16.28 -0.43 -14.06
CA SER A 104 17.20 -1.57 -13.99
C SER A 104 17.36 -2.34 -15.30
N PHE A 105 16.31 -2.45 -16.11
CA PHE A 105 16.33 -3.17 -17.39
C PHE A 105 16.93 -2.32 -18.50
N ARG A 106 16.72 -1.00 -18.43
CA ARG A 106 17.13 0.00 -19.43
C ARG A 106 16.64 -0.33 -20.85
N PRO A 107 15.33 -0.47 -21.06
CA PRO A 107 14.79 -0.76 -22.38
C PRO A 107 15.10 0.38 -23.37
N TRP A 108 15.27 0.06 -24.65
CA TRP A 108 15.31 1.08 -25.70
C TRP A 108 13.92 1.68 -25.93
N THR A 109 12.87 0.88 -25.73
CA THR A 109 11.48 1.31 -25.84
C THR A 109 10.63 0.80 -24.68
N LEU A 110 9.83 1.69 -24.10
CA LEU A 110 8.79 1.42 -23.13
C LEU A 110 7.41 1.56 -23.78
N GLY A 111 6.71 0.44 -23.95
CA GLY A 111 5.33 0.40 -24.39
C GLY A 111 4.36 0.65 -23.23
N LEU A 112 3.38 1.52 -23.44
CA LEU A 112 2.41 1.95 -22.44
C LEU A 112 0.99 1.64 -22.92
N GLU A 113 0.29 0.72 -22.23
CA GLU A 113 -1.12 0.41 -22.53
C GLU A 113 -2.03 1.64 -22.40
N PHE A 114 -1.74 2.52 -21.45
CA PHE A 114 -2.62 3.63 -21.13
C PHE A 114 -2.58 4.80 -22.11
N VAL A 115 -1.71 4.75 -23.13
CA VAL A 115 -1.58 5.81 -24.14
C VAL A 115 -2.09 5.32 -25.50
N ARG A 116 -3.01 6.08 -26.10
CA ARG A 116 -3.60 5.77 -27.41
C ARG A 116 -2.64 6.08 -28.55
N GLY A 117 -2.70 5.31 -29.63
CA GLY A 117 -1.82 5.43 -30.79
C GLY A 117 -1.78 6.85 -31.40
N ASN A 118 -2.93 7.53 -31.47
CA ASN A 118 -3.07 8.89 -31.97
C ASN A 118 -2.35 9.94 -31.10
N GLN A 119 -1.93 9.58 -29.88
CA GLN A 119 -1.16 10.41 -28.96
C GLN A 119 0.37 10.16 -29.07
N GLN A 120 0.84 9.32 -29.99
CA GLN A 120 2.28 9.05 -30.14
C GLN A 120 3.10 10.32 -30.40
N LYS A 121 2.59 11.26 -31.22
CA LYS A 121 3.26 12.55 -31.46
C LYS A 121 3.43 13.39 -30.19
N THR A 122 2.44 13.34 -29.29
CA THR A 122 2.50 14.02 -28.00
C THR A 122 3.57 13.40 -27.10
N LEU A 123 3.70 12.06 -27.08
CA LEU A 123 4.79 11.39 -26.37
C LEU A 123 6.16 11.79 -26.91
N ASP A 124 6.32 11.75 -28.24
CA ASP A 124 7.59 12.08 -28.91
C ASP A 124 7.99 13.54 -28.65
N HIS A 125 7.04 14.47 -28.73
CA HIS A 125 7.28 15.89 -28.43
C HIS A 125 7.64 16.11 -26.95
N TRP A 126 6.95 15.43 -26.03
CA TRP A 126 7.25 15.52 -24.61
C TRP A 126 8.65 15.02 -24.27
N LEU A 127 9.10 13.90 -24.87
CA LEU A 127 10.44 13.35 -24.65
C LEU A 127 11.55 14.35 -25.01
N GLY A 128 11.37 15.14 -26.08
CA GLY A 128 12.31 16.19 -26.48
C GLY A 128 12.16 17.52 -25.74
N SER A 129 11.29 17.61 -24.74
CA SER A 129 10.95 18.87 -24.05
C SER A 129 11.36 18.85 -22.56
N THR A 130 11.35 20.03 -21.92
CA THR A 130 11.57 20.19 -20.47
C THR A 130 10.28 20.09 -19.64
N ARG A 131 9.15 19.75 -20.28
CA ARG A 131 7.84 19.71 -19.63
C ARG A 131 7.77 18.56 -18.62
N SER A 132 7.10 18.77 -17.49
CA SER A 132 6.96 17.75 -16.44
C SER A 132 6.12 16.55 -16.90
N PRO A 133 6.26 15.36 -16.27
CA PRO A 133 5.35 14.24 -16.51
C PRO A 133 3.87 14.58 -16.30
N GLN A 134 3.56 15.44 -15.32
CA GLN A 134 2.19 15.91 -15.06
C GLN A 134 1.61 16.67 -16.26
N ALA A 135 2.43 17.45 -16.97
CA ALA A 135 1.99 18.15 -18.17
C ALA A 135 1.63 17.17 -19.30
N LEU A 136 2.39 16.07 -19.44
CA LEU A 136 2.06 15.02 -20.39
C LEU A 136 0.73 14.35 -20.04
N LEU A 137 0.51 13.97 -18.78
CA LEU A 137 -0.74 13.30 -18.36
C LEU A 137 -1.97 14.16 -18.65
N ARG A 138 -1.88 15.48 -18.48
CA ARG A 138 -2.95 16.40 -18.89
C ARG A 138 -3.15 16.45 -20.39
N GLU A 139 -2.08 16.51 -21.19
CA GLU A 139 -2.16 16.59 -22.65
C GLU A 139 -2.73 15.29 -23.27
N ILE A 140 -2.46 14.13 -22.67
CA ILE A 140 -3.04 12.87 -23.11
C ILE A 140 -4.42 12.59 -22.49
N HIS A 141 -4.99 13.53 -21.73
CA HIS A 141 -6.29 13.39 -21.06
C HIS A 141 -6.37 12.13 -20.19
N PHE A 142 -5.31 11.85 -19.40
CA PHE A 142 -5.21 10.62 -18.62
C PHE A 142 -6.41 10.39 -17.69
N GLU A 143 -6.80 11.41 -16.93
CA GLU A 143 -7.92 11.36 -15.97
C GLU A 143 -9.27 11.11 -16.67
N GLU A 144 -9.50 11.68 -17.84
CA GLU A 144 -10.72 11.43 -18.62
C GLU A 144 -10.77 9.99 -19.17
N GLN A 145 -9.61 9.40 -19.47
CA GLN A 145 -9.51 8.05 -20.04
C GLN A 145 -9.49 6.94 -18.98
N TRP A 146 -8.90 7.20 -17.82
CA TRP A 146 -8.61 6.22 -16.78
C TRP A 146 -9.26 6.55 -15.42
N GLY A 147 -10.02 7.64 -15.32
CA GLY A 147 -10.76 8.03 -14.12
C GLY A 147 -9.85 8.38 -12.95
N SER A 148 -10.26 7.98 -11.74
CA SER A 148 -9.58 8.19 -10.45
C SER A 148 -8.36 7.29 -10.22
N PHE A 149 -7.76 6.74 -11.28
CA PHE A 149 -6.58 5.89 -11.14
C PHE A 149 -5.38 6.72 -10.62
N PRO A 150 -4.55 6.15 -9.74
CA PRO A 150 -3.44 6.88 -9.15
C PRO A 150 -2.41 7.30 -10.21
N GLN A 151 -1.99 8.56 -10.15
CA GLN A 151 -1.06 9.12 -11.13
C GLN A 151 0.40 9.01 -10.67
N GLU A 152 0.66 8.90 -9.38
CA GLU A 152 2.01 9.04 -8.81
C GLU A 152 3.01 8.03 -9.37
N GLY A 153 2.62 6.76 -9.47
CA GLY A 153 3.47 5.71 -10.04
C GLY A 153 3.67 5.87 -11.55
N VAL A 154 2.66 6.38 -12.29
CA VAL A 154 2.77 6.68 -13.72
C VAL A 154 3.75 7.83 -13.96
N LEU A 155 3.69 8.88 -13.13
CA LEU A 155 4.60 10.02 -13.20
C LEU A 155 6.06 9.57 -12.99
N ASP A 156 6.30 8.71 -11.99
CA ASP A 156 7.63 8.16 -11.71
C ASP A 156 8.14 7.26 -12.85
N LEU A 157 7.28 6.46 -13.46
CA LEU A 157 7.62 5.64 -14.63
C LEU A 157 8.01 6.50 -15.83
N LEU A 158 7.22 7.53 -16.15
CA LEU A 158 7.49 8.45 -17.25
C LEU A 158 8.81 9.19 -17.03
N GLN A 159 9.02 9.70 -15.81
CA GLN A 159 10.26 10.37 -15.42
C GLN A 159 11.47 9.42 -15.54
N SER A 160 11.35 8.22 -14.98
CA SER A 160 12.38 7.16 -15.05
C SER A 160 12.74 6.83 -16.50
N ALA A 161 11.75 6.67 -17.38
CA ALA A 161 11.97 6.39 -18.79
C ALA A 161 12.73 7.52 -19.50
N ARG A 162 12.37 8.79 -19.22
CA ARG A 162 13.08 9.94 -19.77
C ARG A 162 14.53 10.02 -19.29
N GLU A 163 14.78 9.81 -17.99
CA GLU A 163 16.12 9.88 -17.39
C GLU A 163 17.11 8.88 -18.01
N ILE A 164 16.61 7.71 -18.42
CA ILE A 164 17.45 6.70 -19.09
C ILE A 164 17.50 6.85 -20.61
N GLY A 165 16.82 7.85 -21.19
CA GLY A 165 16.75 8.07 -22.64
C GLY A 165 15.90 7.02 -23.39
N CYS A 166 14.90 6.44 -22.73
CA CYS A 166 14.02 5.44 -23.32
C CYS A 166 12.98 6.08 -24.23
N ARG A 167 12.74 5.49 -25.41
CA ARG A 167 11.61 5.86 -26.27
C ARG A 167 10.29 5.41 -25.63
N LEU A 168 9.24 6.22 -25.72
CA LEU A 168 7.90 5.83 -25.32
C LEU A 168 7.08 5.38 -26.54
N LEU A 169 6.31 4.32 -26.37
CA LEU A 169 5.45 3.76 -27.40
C LEU A 169 4.01 3.68 -26.88
N ALA A 170 3.09 4.37 -27.55
CA ALA A 170 1.67 4.24 -27.32
C ALA A 170 1.19 2.86 -27.81
N LEU A 171 0.63 2.05 -26.90
CA LEU A 171 0.16 0.72 -27.25
C LEU A 171 -1.36 0.65 -27.44
N ALA A 172 -2.15 1.49 -26.76
CA ALA A 172 -3.61 1.40 -26.89
C ALA A 172 -4.05 1.75 -28.32
N PRO A 173 -5.01 0.98 -28.88
CA PRO A 173 -5.60 1.35 -30.15
C PRO A 173 -6.42 2.64 -30.04
N ASP A 174 -6.51 3.38 -31.14
CA ASP A 174 -7.28 4.63 -31.21
C ASP A 174 -8.78 4.42 -30.97
N ASN A 175 -9.28 3.28 -31.43
CA ASN A 175 -10.68 2.89 -31.33
C ASN A 175 -10.84 1.70 -30.37
N PRO A 176 -11.98 1.60 -29.66
CA PRO A 176 -12.29 0.43 -28.84
C PRO A 176 -12.21 -0.86 -29.66
N MET A 177 -11.49 -1.85 -29.12
CA MET A 177 -11.31 -3.15 -29.75
C MET A 177 -11.55 -4.25 -28.73
N GLY A 178 -12.08 -5.39 -29.21
CA GLY A 178 -12.15 -6.60 -28.40
C GLY A 178 -10.77 -7.03 -27.90
N LEU A 179 -10.72 -7.64 -26.73
CA LEU A 179 -9.48 -7.93 -26.00
C LEU A 179 -8.45 -8.73 -26.83
N SER A 180 -8.89 -9.74 -27.59
CA SER A 180 -8.01 -10.51 -28.50
C SER A 180 -7.44 -9.68 -29.65
N ALA A 181 -8.21 -8.71 -30.16
CA ALA A 181 -7.76 -7.81 -31.20
C ALA A 181 -6.76 -6.78 -30.66
N ARG A 182 -6.92 -6.36 -29.39
CA ARG A 182 -5.92 -5.57 -28.65
C ARG A 182 -4.60 -6.33 -28.49
N ASP A 183 -4.64 -7.61 -28.09
CA ASP A 183 -3.42 -8.45 -27.99
C ASP A 183 -2.64 -8.50 -29.32
N ARG A 184 -3.34 -8.71 -30.45
CA ARG A 184 -2.72 -8.70 -31.79
C ARG A 184 -2.18 -7.32 -32.16
N HIS A 185 -2.87 -6.25 -31.75
CA HIS A 185 -2.41 -4.89 -31.98
C HIS A 185 -1.11 -4.62 -31.23
N PHE A 186 -1.06 -4.93 -29.93
CA PHE A 186 0.14 -4.80 -29.10
C PHE A 186 1.31 -5.61 -29.70
N ALA A 187 1.09 -6.88 -30.03
CA ALA A 187 2.12 -7.74 -30.61
C ALA A 187 2.73 -7.13 -31.88
N ARG A 188 1.89 -6.64 -32.82
CA ARG A 188 2.37 -6.01 -34.05
C ARG A 188 3.20 -4.76 -33.80
N LEU A 189 2.84 -3.93 -32.82
CA LEU A 189 3.63 -2.74 -32.48
C LEU A 189 4.96 -3.11 -31.84
N LEU A 190 4.96 -4.02 -30.87
CA LEU A 190 6.17 -4.45 -30.16
C LEU A 190 7.19 -5.10 -31.11
N LEU A 191 6.73 -5.92 -32.07
CA LEU A 191 7.59 -6.57 -33.06
C LEU A 191 8.23 -5.59 -34.06
N ARG A 192 7.65 -4.41 -34.27
CA ARG A 192 8.18 -3.40 -35.21
C ARG A 192 9.34 -2.57 -34.65
N ILE A 193 9.42 -2.38 -33.33
CA ILE A 193 10.36 -1.44 -32.72
C ILE A 193 11.72 -2.09 -32.38
N GLY A 194 11.78 -3.41 -32.24
CA GLY A 194 13.01 -4.15 -31.97
C GLY A 194 13.46 -4.08 -30.49
N PRO A 195 14.13 -5.13 -29.97
CA PRO A 195 14.55 -5.23 -28.57
C PRO A 195 15.78 -4.37 -28.22
N PRO A 196 16.05 -4.07 -26.93
CA PRO A 196 15.25 -4.43 -25.76
C PRO A 196 13.99 -3.57 -25.60
N VAL A 197 12.82 -4.23 -25.46
CA VAL A 197 11.53 -3.60 -25.21
C VAL A 197 11.01 -4.01 -23.85
N MET A 198 10.47 -3.04 -23.10
CA MET A 198 9.61 -3.27 -21.95
C MET A 198 8.19 -2.83 -22.31
N ALA A 199 7.17 -3.56 -21.90
CA ALA A 199 5.77 -3.12 -22.01
C ALA A 199 5.08 -3.21 -20.65
N LEU A 200 4.44 -2.12 -20.23
CA LEU A 200 3.55 -2.10 -19.06
C LEU A 200 2.11 -2.25 -19.56
N ILE A 201 1.49 -3.38 -19.22
CA ILE A 201 0.18 -3.79 -19.74
C ILE A 201 -0.61 -4.53 -18.64
N GLY A 202 -1.92 -4.37 -18.64
CA GLY A 202 -2.83 -5.00 -17.69
C GLY A 202 -2.66 -6.52 -17.68
N ASP A 203 -2.70 -7.10 -16.47
CA ASP A 203 -2.32 -8.50 -16.21
C ASP A 203 -3.03 -9.52 -17.11
N ILE A 204 -4.30 -9.29 -17.44
CA ILE A 204 -5.08 -10.20 -18.30
C ILE A 204 -4.45 -10.38 -19.68
N HIS A 205 -3.72 -9.39 -20.20
CA HIS A 205 -3.00 -9.48 -21.48
C HIS A 205 -1.78 -10.43 -21.40
N LEU A 206 -1.27 -10.69 -20.19
CA LEU A 206 -0.10 -11.53 -19.92
C LEU A 206 -0.41 -13.02 -19.77
N ASP A 207 -1.67 -13.43 -19.91
CA ASP A 207 -2.02 -14.84 -20.02
C ASP A 207 -1.17 -15.51 -21.12
N PRO A 208 -0.55 -16.68 -20.85
CA PRO A 208 0.36 -17.34 -21.80
C PRO A 208 -0.22 -17.56 -23.20
N MET A 209 -1.53 -17.72 -23.34
CA MET A 209 -2.23 -17.96 -24.60
C MET A 209 -2.59 -16.67 -25.36
N ARG A 210 -2.18 -15.50 -24.86
CA ARG A 210 -2.55 -14.18 -25.38
C ARG A 210 -1.38 -13.43 -25.99
N LEU A 211 -1.05 -12.23 -25.51
CA LEU A 211 0.06 -11.45 -26.06
C LEU A 211 1.39 -12.26 -26.06
N PRO A 212 1.76 -12.98 -24.99
CA PRO A 212 2.93 -13.87 -25.02
C PRO A 212 2.91 -14.90 -26.16
N ALA A 213 1.77 -15.53 -26.44
CA ALA A 213 1.63 -16.47 -27.56
C ALA A 213 1.73 -15.76 -28.92
N GLN A 214 1.21 -14.53 -29.06
CA GLN A 214 1.36 -13.77 -30.32
C GLN A 214 2.82 -13.45 -30.61
N LEU A 215 3.60 -13.07 -29.59
CA LEU A 215 5.03 -12.82 -29.74
C LEU A 215 5.81 -14.12 -30.02
N SER A 216 5.46 -15.21 -29.33
CA SER A 216 6.11 -16.52 -29.51
C SER A 216 5.94 -17.08 -30.92
N LYS A 217 4.77 -16.88 -31.55
CA LYS A 217 4.53 -17.28 -32.95
C LYS A 217 5.48 -16.62 -33.95
N GLU A 218 5.97 -15.44 -33.60
CA GLU A 218 6.93 -14.66 -34.41
C GLU A 218 8.38 -14.88 -33.94
N GLY A 219 8.63 -15.98 -33.23
CA GLY A 219 9.95 -16.38 -32.75
C GLY A 219 10.48 -15.58 -31.56
N ARG A 220 9.61 -14.85 -30.84
CA ARG A 220 9.98 -14.06 -29.66
C ARG A 220 9.41 -14.68 -28.39
N SER A 221 10.26 -15.17 -27.50
CA SER A 221 9.83 -15.73 -26.21
C SER A 221 10.01 -14.69 -25.09
N PRO A 222 9.01 -13.82 -24.83
CA PRO A 222 9.16 -12.75 -23.86
C PRO A 222 9.37 -13.29 -22.45
N THR A 223 10.05 -12.49 -21.61
CA THR A 223 9.99 -12.66 -20.16
C THR A 223 8.78 -11.92 -19.62
N ILE A 224 8.02 -12.59 -18.77
CA ILE A 224 6.77 -12.09 -18.20
C ILE A 224 6.97 -11.89 -16.70
N LEU A 225 6.58 -10.73 -16.20
CA LEU A 225 6.64 -10.36 -14.79
C LEU A 225 5.24 -9.91 -14.34
N HIS A 226 4.49 -10.84 -13.76
CA HIS A 226 3.22 -10.58 -13.10
C HIS A 226 3.44 -9.85 -11.77
N GLN A 227 2.40 -9.26 -11.20
CA GLN A 227 2.46 -8.63 -9.89
C GLN A 227 1.37 -9.15 -8.95
N ASN A 228 1.73 -9.39 -7.69
CA ASN A 228 0.85 -9.60 -6.54
C ASN A 228 -0.23 -10.67 -6.71
N HIS A 229 0.10 -11.82 -7.30
CA HIS A 229 -0.84 -12.93 -7.45
C HIS A 229 -1.23 -13.52 -6.08
N ALA A 230 -2.47 -13.26 -5.65
CA ALA A 230 -2.95 -13.52 -4.30
C ALA A 230 -2.84 -14.98 -3.81
N PRO A 231 -3.14 -16.01 -4.62
CA PRO A 231 -3.02 -17.41 -4.19
C PRO A 231 -1.65 -17.78 -3.62
N TYR A 232 -0.55 -17.33 -4.23
CA TYR A 232 0.80 -17.65 -3.72
C TYR A 232 1.12 -16.92 -2.41
N TYR A 233 0.64 -15.68 -2.24
CA TYR A 233 0.78 -14.97 -0.97
C TYR A 233 0.13 -15.77 0.16
N PHE A 234 -1.13 -16.17 -0.02
CA PHE A 234 -1.86 -16.86 1.04
C PHE A 234 -1.32 -18.27 1.29
N GLU A 235 -0.91 -19.01 0.25
CA GLU A 235 -0.27 -20.32 0.42
C GLU A 235 0.99 -20.22 1.29
N LEU A 236 1.84 -19.22 1.03
CA LEU A 236 3.06 -18.98 1.82
C LEU A 236 2.74 -18.53 3.25
N ALA A 237 1.74 -17.66 3.42
CA ALA A 237 1.30 -17.17 4.71
C ALA A 237 0.76 -18.31 5.60
N GLU A 238 -0.07 -19.20 5.04
CA GLU A 238 -0.61 -20.39 5.73
C GLU A 238 0.48 -21.35 6.17
N ARG A 239 1.53 -21.49 5.37
CA ARG A 239 2.73 -22.28 5.73
C ARG A 239 3.66 -21.55 6.70
N HIS A 240 3.31 -20.33 7.12
CA HIS A 240 4.13 -19.44 7.95
C HIS A 240 5.54 -19.22 7.40
N GLN A 241 5.66 -19.20 6.08
CA GLN A 241 6.93 -18.97 5.42
C GLN A 241 7.07 -17.48 5.10
N PRO A 242 8.31 -16.94 5.11
CA PRO A 242 8.55 -15.57 4.64
C PRO A 242 8.06 -15.41 3.20
N ILE A 243 7.36 -14.32 2.93
CA ILE A 243 6.92 -13.95 1.60
C ILE A 243 8.12 -13.37 0.84
N PRO A 244 8.66 -14.05 -0.20
CA PRO A 244 9.76 -13.51 -0.98
C PRO A 244 9.25 -12.44 -1.94
N SER A 245 10.10 -11.50 -2.32
CA SER A 245 9.72 -10.48 -3.31
C SER A 245 9.49 -11.05 -4.71
N LEU A 246 10.12 -12.19 -5.06
CA LEU A 246 10.02 -12.78 -6.39
C LEU A 246 9.85 -14.30 -6.35
N LEU A 247 8.86 -14.78 -7.08
CA LEU A 247 8.65 -16.19 -7.38
C LEU A 247 8.86 -16.46 -8.87
N ARG A 248 9.57 -17.53 -9.18
CA ARG A 248 9.70 -18.09 -10.53
C ARG A 248 8.60 -19.13 -10.73
N LEU A 249 7.75 -18.90 -11.73
CA LEU A 249 6.66 -19.80 -12.11
C LEU A 249 7.12 -20.77 -13.20
N GLU A 250 7.84 -20.23 -14.19
CA GLU A 250 8.43 -20.95 -15.33
C GLU A 250 9.76 -20.26 -15.71
N PRO A 251 10.61 -20.82 -16.60
CA PRO A 251 11.93 -20.24 -16.90
C PRO A 251 11.93 -18.75 -17.30
N ARG A 252 10.85 -18.27 -17.92
CA ARG A 252 10.67 -16.87 -18.36
C ARG A 252 9.42 -16.21 -17.77
N ARG A 253 8.83 -16.79 -16.73
CA ARG A 253 7.58 -16.29 -16.12
C ARG A 253 7.76 -16.15 -14.62
N PHE A 254 7.53 -14.95 -14.12
CA PHE A 254 7.76 -14.58 -12.73
C PHE A 254 6.53 -13.85 -12.17
N THR A 255 6.40 -13.83 -10.86
CA THR A 255 5.48 -12.93 -10.16
C THR A 255 6.17 -12.24 -9.00
N TRP A 256 6.06 -10.92 -8.97
CA TRP A 256 6.59 -10.09 -7.89
C TRP A 256 5.53 -9.96 -6.79
N VAL A 257 5.91 -10.16 -5.53
CA VAL A 257 4.98 -10.10 -4.39
C VAL A 257 5.49 -9.08 -3.39
N ASP A 258 4.95 -7.86 -3.47
CA ASP A 258 5.31 -6.77 -2.55
C ASP A 258 4.11 -6.04 -1.95
N THR A 259 2.91 -6.34 -2.43
CA THR A 259 1.66 -5.74 -1.96
C THR A 259 0.73 -6.83 -1.47
N HIS A 260 0.16 -6.62 -0.29
CA HIS A 260 -0.80 -7.56 0.29
C HIS A 260 -2.05 -7.69 -0.60
N PRO A 261 -2.59 -8.89 -0.83
CA PRO A 261 -3.73 -9.11 -1.72
C PRO A 261 -4.95 -8.24 -1.43
N ILE A 262 -5.27 -8.02 -0.15
CA ILE A 262 -6.36 -7.11 0.25
C ILE A 262 -6.13 -5.70 -0.31
N LEU A 263 -4.93 -5.15 -0.21
CA LEU A 263 -4.63 -3.81 -0.70
C LEU A 263 -4.70 -3.73 -2.23
N VAL A 264 -4.36 -4.81 -2.93
CA VAL A 264 -4.51 -4.88 -4.39
C VAL A 264 -5.98 -4.69 -4.76
N GLU A 265 -6.88 -5.43 -4.12
CA GLU A 265 -8.33 -5.32 -4.38
C GLU A 265 -8.91 -4.00 -3.88
N GLU A 266 -8.50 -3.51 -2.72
CA GLU A 266 -8.92 -2.19 -2.22
C GLU A 266 -8.50 -1.07 -3.15
N SER A 267 -7.29 -1.12 -3.70
CA SER A 267 -6.82 -0.13 -4.66
C SER A 267 -7.68 -0.14 -5.93
N ALA A 268 -8.14 -1.32 -6.36
CA ALA A 268 -9.08 -1.44 -7.47
C ALA A 268 -10.43 -0.83 -7.14
N LEU A 269 -10.93 -1.02 -5.92
CA LEU A 269 -12.21 -0.46 -5.48
C LEU A 269 -12.13 1.05 -5.25
N GLN A 270 -11.04 1.56 -4.71
CA GLN A 270 -10.79 3.00 -4.53
C GLN A 270 -10.63 3.75 -5.85
N SER A 271 -10.27 3.01 -6.89
CA SER A 271 -10.22 3.53 -8.25
C SER A 271 -11.62 3.71 -8.86
N LEU A 272 -12.65 3.09 -8.27
CA LEU A 272 -14.07 3.38 -8.50
C LEU A 272 -14.47 4.59 -7.63
N GLY A 273 -15.48 5.36 -8.04
CA GLY A 273 -15.82 6.62 -7.36
C GLY A 273 -16.13 6.45 -5.86
N PRO A 274 -16.08 7.54 -5.05
CA PRO A 274 -16.34 7.46 -3.60
C PRO A 274 -17.74 6.90 -3.27
N GLU A 275 -18.74 7.21 -4.09
CA GLU A 275 -20.11 6.70 -3.97
C GLU A 275 -20.14 5.17 -4.17
N ASP A 276 -19.45 4.69 -5.22
CA ASP A 276 -19.33 3.26 -5.50
C ASP A 276 -18.62 2.52 -4.35
N LEU A 277 -17.61 3.12 -3.73
CA LEU A 277 -16.84 2.50 -2.66
C LEU A 277 -17.64 2.32 -1.36
N VAL A 278 -18.42 3.32 -0.96
CA VAL A 278 -19.27 3.26 0.24
C VAL A 278 -20.39 2.24 0.07
N GLU A 279 -21.01 2.19 -1.11
CA GLU A 279 -22.06 1.20 -1.38
C GLU A 279 -21.51 -0.22 -1.52
N ALA A 280 -20.27 -0.35 -2.01
CA ALA A 280 -19.70 -1.64 -2.33
C ALA A 280 -19.06 -2.35 -1.13
N LEU A 281 -18.48 -1.63 -0.15
CA LEU A 281 -17.77 -2.21 0.98
C LEU A 281 -18.56 -2.12 2.29
N PRO A 282 -18.79 -3.24 3.02
CA PRO A 282 -19.39 -3.23 4.35
C PRO A 282 -18.36 -2.75 5.40
N LEU A 283 -17.95 -1.49 5.30
CA LEU A 283 -16.86 -0.91 6.10
C LEU A 283 -17.15 -0.92 7.62
N PRO A 284 -18.38 -0.62 8.10
CA PRO A 284 -18.70 -0.72 9.52
C PRO A 284 -18.57 -2.15 10.08
N GLU A 285 -19.09 -3.15 9.36
CA GLU A 285 -19.01 -4.56 9.76
C GLU A 285 -17.56 -5.06 9.74
N HIS A 286 -16.79 -4.62 8.73
CA HIS A 286 -15.37 -4.93 8.64
C HIS A 286 -14.60 -4.33 9.82
N PHE A 287 -14.83 -3.05 10.13
CA PHE A 287 -14.22 -2.40 11.29
C PHE A 287 -14.61 -3.07 12.61
N ALA A 288 -15.88 -3.45 12.76
CA ALA A 288 -16.38 -4.20 13.91
C ALA A 288 -15.61 -5.52 14.11
N GLN A 289 -15.45 -6.29 13.03
CA GLN A 289 -14.72 -7.54 13.05
C GLN A 289 -13.26 -7.34 13.46
N ILE A 290 -12.56 -6.33 12.92
CA ILE A 290 -11.18 -6.03 13.30
C ILE A 290 -11.08 -5.65 14.79
N CYS A 291 -12.00 -4.83 15.30
CA CYS A 291 -12.05 -4.48 16.71
C CYS A 291 -12.19 -5.72 17.60
N GLU A 292 -13.10 -6.62 17.28
CA GLU A 292 -13.32 -7.87 18.01
C GLU A 292 -12.06 -8.76 17.99
N ASP A 293 -11.46 -8.96 16.82
CA ASP A 293 -10.26 -9.81 16.70
C ASP A 293 -9.06 -9.23 17.46
N LEU A 294 -8.91 -7.91 17.47
CA LEU A 294 -7.87 -7.24 18.25
C LEU A 294 -8.09 -7.39 19.77
N LEU A 295 -9.34 -7.35 20.24
CA LEU A 295 -9.69 -7.59 21.64
C LEU A 295 -9.43 -9.03 22.05
N ILE A 296 -9.89 -10.00 21.24
CA ILE A 296 -9.66 -11.43 21.46
C ILE A 296 -8.15 -11.72 21.49
N ALA A 297 -7.39 -11.11 20.57
CA ALA A 297 -5.94 -11.26 20.53
C ALA A 297 -5.22 -10.69 21.77
N GLN A 298 -5.85 -9.77 22.51
CA GLN A 298 -5.38 -9.24 23.78
C GLN A 298 -5.95 -9.99 25.00
N GLY A 299 -6.66 -11.10 24.80
CA GLY A 299 -7.32 -11.86 25.85
C GLY A 299 -8.51 -11.14 26.47
N GLN A 300 -9.08 -10.16 25.77
CA GLN A 300 -10.21 -9.36 26.23
C GLN A 300 -11.52 -9.92 25.66
N ALA A 301 -12.61 -9.74 26.40
CA ALA A 301 -13.93 -10.08 25.89
C ALA A 301 -14.31 -9.13 24.73
N PRO A 302 -14.98 -9.63 23.67
CA PRO A 302 -15.56 -8.78 22.63
C PRO A 302 -16.48 -7.74 23.25
N VAL A 303 -16.42 -6.52 22.72
CA VAL A 303 -17.32 -5.43 23.10
C VAL A 303 -17.81 -4.74 21.83
N PRO A 304 -18.98 -4.08 21.86
CA PRO A 304 -19.46 -3.32 20.71
C PRO A 304 -18.41 -2.31 20.24
N PRO A 305 -18.12 -2.25 18.92
CA PRO A 305 -17.18 -1.28 18.37
C PRO A 305 -17.75 0.15 18.51
N PRO A 306 -16.88 1.17 18.47
CA PRO A 306 -17.35 2.55 18.45
C PRO A 306 -18.03 2.86 17.11
N PRO A 307 -18.88 3.90 17.04
CA PRO A 307 -19.39 4.37 15.76
C PRO A 307 -18.24 4.72 14.81
N LEU A 308 -18.30 4.20 13.58
CA LEU A 308 -17.33 4.50 12.53
C LEU A 308 -17.90 5.59 11.63
N LEU A 309 -17.15 6.68 11.47
CA LEU A 309 -17.45 7.78 10.55
C LEU A 309 -16.39 7.82 9.46
N LEU A 310 -16.83 8.00 8.22
CA LEU A 310 -15.97 8.05 7.05
C LEU A 310 -15.84 9.49 6.56
N SER A 311 -14.60 9.91 6.30
CA SER A 311 -14.27 11.17 5.65
C SER A 311 -13.56 10.85 4.33
N PHE A 312 -13.98 11.48 3.24
CA PHE A 312 -13.30 11.34 1.94
C PHE A 312 -12.49 12.58 1.58
N ASP A 313 -12.74 13.68 2.28
CA ASP A 313 -11.93 14.88 2.22
C ASP A 313 -11.80 15.50 3.62
N PRO A 314 -10.58 15.62 4.17
CA PRO A 314 -10.33 16.29 5.45
C PRO A 314 -10.81 17.75 5.49
N SER A 315 -11.13 18.36 4.34
CA SER A 315 -11.67 19.70 4.19
C SER A 315 -13.20 19.80 4.37
N GLN A 316 -13.91 18.66 4.57
CA GLN A 316 -15.34 18.59 4.91
C GLN A 316 -15.63 19.11 6.33
N ALA A 317 -15.27 20.37 6.58
CA ALA A 317 -15.32 21.02 7.87
C ALA A 317 -16.74 21.03 8.46
N ASP A 318 -17.77 21.14 7.62
CA ASP A 318 -19.17 21.25 8.07
C ASP A 318 -19.63 19.98 8.81
N VAL A 319 -19.34 18.79 8.27
CA VAL A 319 -19.68 17.51 8.90
C VAL A 319 -18.80 17.25 10.13
N LEU A 320 -17.50 17.56 10.03
CA LEU A 320 -16.56 17.35 11.13
C LEU A 320 -16.81 18.31 12.31
N ASN A 321 -17.41 19.47 12.06
CA ASN A 321 -17.75 20.46 13.09
C ASN A 321 -18.79 19.94 14.08
N GLU A 322 -19.67 19.01 13.68
CA GLU A 322 -20.64 18.38 14.58
C GLU A 322 -19.98 17.45 15.62
N LEU A 323 -18.77 16.98 15.34
CA LEU A 323 -18.05 16.03 16.18
C LEU A 323 -17.23 16.69 17.30
N VAL A 324 -17.08 18.01 17.26
CA VAL A 324 -16.18 18.76 18.14
C VAL A 324 -16.82 20.07 18.61
N SER A 325 -16.49 20.50 19.83
CA SER A 325 -17.14 21.67 20.43
C SER A 325 -16.54 23.02 20.04
N THR A 326 -15.32 23.03 19.47
CA THR A 326 -14.60 24.28 19.19
C THR A 326 -13.92 24.24 17.82
N LYS A 327 -13.80 25.42 17.19
CA LYS A 327 -13.04 25.59 15.94
C LYS A 327 -11.59 25.09 16.06
N LYS A 328 -10.96 25.29 17.22
CA LYS A 328 -9.60 24.82 17.48
C LYS A 328 -9.51 23.29 17.50
N ASP A 329 -10.53 22.62 18.04
CA ASP A 329 -10.62 21.16 18.02
C ASP A 329 -10.90 20.63 16.61
N LEU A 330 -11.71 21.34 15.82
CA LEU A 330 -11.96 21.03 14.39
C LEU A 330 -10.67 21.12 13.58
N GLU A 331 -9.93 22.22 13.69
CA GLU A 331 -8.65 22.37 13.02
C GLU A 331 -7.63 21.29 13.44
N ARG A 332 -7.68 20.84 14.70
CA ARG A 332 -6.86 19.72 15.18
C ARG A 332 -7.31 18.40 14.54
N LEU A 333 -8.61 18.14 14.48
CA LEU A 333 -9.18 16.94 13.86
C LEU A 333 -8.81 16.85 12.38
N CYS A 334 -9.01 17.93 11.61
CA CYS A 334 -8.63 17.97 10.19
C CYS A 334 -7.12 17.71 10.00
N ARG A 335 -6.24 18.28 10.85
CA ARG A 335 -4.79 17.98 10.80
C ARG A 335 -4.48 16.53 11.11
N GLU A 336 -5.14 15.94 12.11
CA GLU A 336 -4.96 14.55 12.52
C GLU A 336 -5.42 13.60 11.40
N LEU A 337 -6.59 13.83 10.80
CA LEU A 337 -7.08 13.07 9.64
C LEU A 337 -6.16 13.20 8.43
N LEU A 338 -5.65 14.41 8.15
CA LEU A 338 -4.75 14.65 7.02
C LEU A 338 -3.43 13.90 7.16
N ILE A 339 -2.86 13.80 8.37
CA ILE A 339 -1.53 13.23 8.61
C ILE A 339 -1.60 11.75 8.98
N CYS A 340 -2.50 11.38 9.88
CA CYS A 340 -2.62 10.02 10.40
C CYS A 340 -3.63 9.17 9.62
N GLY A 341 -4.54 9.78 8.86
CA GLY A 341 -5.60 9.07 8.13
C GLY A 341 -6.76 8.60 9.01
N ASN A 342 -6.69 8.80 10.33
CA ASN A 342 -7.74 8.44 11.27
C ASN A 342 -7.64 9.26 12.55
N ALA A 343 -8.74 9.34 13.31
CA ALA A 343 -8.80 9.97 14.61
C ALA A 343 -9.78 9.22 15.53
N VAL A 344 -9.40 9.05 16.81
CA VAL A 344 -10.25 8.43 17.83
C VAL A 344 -10.74 9.51 18.78
N LEU A 345 -12.05 9.80 18.78
CA LEU A 345 -12.65 10.88 19.58
C LEU A 345 -13.00 10.44 21.02
N GLY A 346 -12.14 9.61 21.61
CA GLY A 346 -12.26 9.09 22.98
C GLY A 346 -12.63 7.61 23.06
N PRO A 347 -12.59 7.01 24.26
CA PRO A 347 -12.80 5.56 24.45
C PRO A 347 -14.22 5.08 24.13
N ARG A 348 -15.19 6.00 24.17
CA ARG A 348 -16.61 5.76 23.80
C ARG A 348 -17.07 6.66 22.66
N GLY A 349 -16.19 7.52 22.15
CA GLY A 349 -16.50 8.43 21.06
C GLY A 349 -16.42 7.73 19.70
N PRO A 350 -16.87 8.39 18.63
CA PRO A 350 -16.73 7.85 17.29
C PRO A 350 -15.26 7.78 16.87
N VAL A 351 -15.00 6.88 15.94
CA VAL A 351 -13.74 6.77 15.21
C VAL A 351 -13.95 7.33 13.82
N VAL A 352 -13.13 8.28 13.42
CA VAL A 352 -13.19 8.89 12.09
C VAL A 352 -12.03 8.35 11.25
N VAL A 353 -12.32 7.83 10.06
CA VAL A 353 -11.30 7.32 9.13
C VAL A 353 -11.38 8.09 7.82
N ASN A 354 -10.25 8.63 7.38
CA ASN A 354 -10.12 9.33 6.12
C ASN A 354 -9.63 8.37 5.03
N LEU A 355 -10.34 8.29 3.90
CA LEU A 355 -10.06 7.37 2.79
C LEU A 355 -9.92 5.91 3.29
N PRO A 356 -11.05 5.28 3.68
CA PRO A 356 -11.03 3.98 4.34
C PRO A 356 -10.37 2.92 3.46
N GLY A 357 -9.42 2.22 4.07
CA GLY A 357 -8.82 0.98 3.58
C GLY A 357 -8.46 0.13 4.79
N THR A 358 -8.21 -1.16 4.60
CA THR A 358 -8.02 -2.15 5.67
C THR A 358 -6.90 -1.72 6.62
N ASN A 359 -5.81 -1.18 6.09
CA ASN A 359 -4.72 -0.63 6.89
C ASN A 359 -5.18 0.51 7.82
N HIS A 360 -6.00 1.44 7.33
CA HIS A 360 -6.50 2.57 8.11
C HIS A 360 -7.56 2.13 9.12
N LEU A 361 -8.46 1.21 8.73
CA LEU A 361 -9.45 0.63 9.63
C LEU A 361 -8.78 -0.12 10.78
N ALA A 362 -7.78 -0.96 10.48
CA ALA A 362 -7.05 -1.73 11.48
C ALA A 362 -6.22 -0.85 12.42
N GLU A 363 -5.62 0.20 11.87
CA GLU A 363 -4.91 1.19 12.65
C GLU A 363 -5.85 1.94 13.60
N ALA A 364 -7.00 2.40 13.09
CA ALA A 364 -8.01 3.09 13.87
C ALA A 364 -8.62 2.18 14.95
N ALA A 365 -8.86 0.91 14.63
CA ALA A 365 -9.36 -0.10 15.57
C ALA A 365 -8.35 -0.33 16.70
N ALA A 366 -7.06 -0.55 16.38
CA ALA A 366 -6.03 -0.74 17.39
C ALA A 366 -5.80 0.51 18.26
N LYS A 367 -5.89 1.70 17.65
CA LYS A 367 -5.85 2.97 18.39
C LYS A 367 -7.03 3.10 19.35
N TRP A 368 -8.23 2.72 18.93
CA TRP A 368 -9.41 2.71 19.79
C TRP A 368 -9.28 1.71 20.93
N VAL A 369 -8.85 0.47 20.64
CA VAL A 369 -8.57 -0.55 21.66
C VAL A 369 -7.56 -0.01 22.68
N HIS A 370 -6.47 0.61 22.24
CA HIS A 370 -5.51 1.25 23.15
C HIS A 370 -6.17 2.37 23.98
N CYS A 371 -6.92 3.30 23.36
CA CYS A 371 -7.61 4.38 24.07
C CYS A 371 -8.60 3.87 25.12
N ARG A 372 -9.21 2.70 24.89
CA ARG A 372 -10.16 2.07 25.79
C ARG A 372 -9.51 1.63 27.10
N PHE A 373 -8.31 1.05 27.02
CA PHE A 373 -7.58 0.53 28.18
C PHE A 373 -6.64 1.56 28.82
N PHE A 374 -6.14 2.50 28.03
CA PHE A 374 -5.20 3.53 28.44
C PHE A 374 -5.82 4.90 28.19
N PRO A 375 -6.54 5.49 29.17
CA PRO A 375 -7.18 6.79 29.00
C PRO A 375 -6.12 7.88 28.85
N ARG A 376 -6.45 8.89 28.03
CA ARG A 376 -5.54 10.00 27.73
C ARG A 376 -5.12 10.75 29.01
N PRO A 377 -3.82 10.91 29.29
CA PRO A 377 -3.34 11.59 30.49
C PRO A 377 -3.54 13.11 30.43
N ARG A 378 -3.43 13.78 31.59
CA ARG A 378 -3.61 15.24 31.70
C ARG A 378 -2.33 16.02 31.37
N ARG A 379 -1.15 15.54 31.79
CA ARG A 379 0.11 16.28 31.63
C ARG A 379 0.59 16.27 30.18
N LEU A 380 1.27 17.34 29.75
CA LEU A 380 1.69 17.48 28.35
C LEU A 380 2.68 16.39 27.90
N LEU A 381 3.70 16.09 28.72
CA LEU A 381 4.70 15.08 28.39
C LEU A 381 4.07 13.69 28.29
N GLU A 382 3.30 13.30 29.30
CA GLU A 382 2.54 12.04 29.32
C GLU A 382 1.60 11.94 28.11
N ARG A 383 0.95 13.04 27.68
CA ARG A 383 0.10 13.05 26.46
C ARG A 383 0.88 12.81 25.18
N SER A 384 2.15 13.20 25.14
CA SER A 384 3.01 13.01 23.97
C SER A 384 3.44 11.55 23.87
N LEU A 385 3.85 10.96 24.99
CA LEU A 385 4.17 9.53 25.10
C LEU A 385 2.96 8.67 24.79
N TRP A 386 1.81 8.97 25.40
CA TRP A 386 0.56 8.27 25.11
C TRP A 386 0.17 8.34 23.62
N ARG A 387 0.38 9.49 22.96
CA ARG A 387 0.14 9.61 21.51
C ARG A 387 1.12 8.75 20.71
N LEU A 388 2.37 8.71 21.10
CA LEU A 388 3.38 7.87 20.46
C LEU A 388 3.03 6.37 20.61
N GLU A 389 2.69 5.93 21.81
CA GLU A 389 2.20 4.57 22.08
C GLU A 389 0.97 4.25 21.24
N ASN A 390 0.02 5.18 21.16
CA ASN A 390 -1.18 5.01 20.34
C ASN A 390 -0.84 4.86 18.85
N GLU A 391 0.11 5.62 18.31
CA GLU A 391 0.62 5.45 16.94
C GLU A 391 1.33 4.10 16.73
N ILE A 392 2.14 3.65 17.70
CA ILE A 392 2.79 2.32 17.69
C ILE A 392 1.73 1.23 17.62
N HIS A 393 0.75 1.26 18.52
CA HIS A 393 -0.35 0.30 18.55
C HIS A 393 -1.19 0.31 17.28
N GLY A 394 -1.48 1.51 16.75
CA GLY A 394 -2.13 1.66 15.46
C GLY A 394 -1.36 0.92 14.36
N PHE A 395 -0.08 1.21 14.21
CA PHE A 395 0.72 0.60 13.15
C PHE A 395 0.82 -0.92 13.32
N GLN A 396 1.00 -1.42 14.54
CA GLN A 396 0.97 -2.86 14.84
C GLN A 396 -0.38 -3.50 14.50
N GLY A 397 -1.50 -2.81 14.78
CA GLY A 397 -2.83 -3.25 14.37
C GLY A 397 -2.91 -3.48 12.86
N SER A 398 -2.35 -2.56 12.09
CA SER A 398 -2.32 -2.72 10.64
C SER A 398 -1.33 -3.78 10.13
N LEU A 399 -0.20 -4.01 10.81
CA LEU A 399 0.73 -5.10 10.48
C LEU A 399 0.10 -6.47 10.67
N ARG A 400 -0.83 -6.62 11.65
CA ARG A 400 -1.61 -7.84 11.81
C ARG A 400 -2.52 -8.13 10.62
N MET A 401 -3.02 -7.09 9.96
CA MET A 401 -3.86 -7.22 8.76
C MET A 401 -3.05 -7.26 7.47
N ASN A 402 -1.90 -6.62 7.47
CA ASN A 402 -1.00 -6.52 6.34
C ASN A 402 0.46 -6.62 6.82
N PRO A 403 1.01 -7.84 6.91
CA PRO A 403 2.40 -8.06 7.30
C PRO A 403 3.44 -7.48 6.34
N LEU A 404 3.04 -7.10 5.12
CA LEU A 404 3.92 -6.44 4.13
C LEU A 404 3.93 -4.91 4.27
N ARG A 405 3.16 -4.33 5.21
CA ARG A 405 3.13 -2.89 5.42
C ARG A 405 4.49 -2.41 5.94
N ASN A 406 5.07 -1.45 5.24
CA ASN A 406 6.27 -0.75 5.68
C ASN A 406 5.92 0.64 6.23
N PRO A 407 6.68 1.17 7.21
CA PRO A 407 6.57 2.56 7.60
C PRO A 407 6.93 3.45 6.40
N MET A 408 6.26 4.58 6.25
CA MET A 408 6.64 5.55 5.22
C MET A 408 7.97 6.22 5.60
N PRO A 409 8.90 6.44 4.66
CA PRO A 409 10.13 7.15 4.96
C PRO A 409 9.82 8.59 5.40
N LEU A 410 10.68 9.15 6.25
CA LEU A 410 10.46 10.49 6.80
C LEU A 410 10.27 11.55 5.69
N ASP A 411 11.10 11.50 4.65
CA ASP A 411 11.06 12.45 3.54
C ASP A 411 9.69 12.52 2.87
N TRP A 412 8.98 11.39 2.79
CA TRP A 412 7.62 11.35 2.24
C TRP A 412 6.66 12.25 3.05
N TYR A 413 6.73 12.19 4.38
CA TYR A 413 5.91 13.06 5.23
C TYR A 413 6.34 14.53 5.13
N LEU A 414 7.65 14.77 5.09
CA LEU A 414 8.21 16.12 5.01
C LEU A 414 7.75 16.83 3.74
N GLU A 415 7.85 16.16 2.59
CA GLU A 415 7.45 16.70 1.29
C GLU A 415 5.95 16.95 1.20
N ARG A 416 5.13 16.04 1.73
CA ARG A 416 3.67 16.09 1.58
C ARG A 416 2.99 17.04 2.55
N PHE A 417 3.51 17.15 3.78
CA PHE A 417 2.82 17.89 4.84
C PHE A 417 3.55 19.15 5.28
N LEU A 418 4.85 19.30 5.07
CA LEU A 418 5.59 20.44 5.62
C LEU A 418 6.04 21.44 4.56
N SER A 419 5.99 22.73 4.92
CA SER A 419 6.55 23.79 4.09
C SER A 419 8.06 23.63 3.95
N SER A 420 8.67 24.19 2.90
CA SER A 420 10.14 24.16 2.71
C SER A 420 10.91 24.79 3.88
N ARG A 421 10.30 25.73 4.63
CA ARG A 421 10.88 26.28 5.86
C ARG A 421 10.81 25.28 7.02
N SER A 422 9.66 24.65 7.23
CA SER A 422 9.47 23.63 8.26
C SER A 422 10.36 22.40 8.04
N ARG A 423 10.57 21.97 6.79
CA ARG A 423 11.46 20.86 6.42
C ARG A 423 12.91 21.08 6.86
N ARG A 424 13.47 22.27 6.62
CA ARG A 424 14.85 22.62 7.03
C ARG A 424 15.04 22.57 8.55
N ASN A 425 14.01 22.95 9.31
CA ASN A 425 14.05 22.85 10.77
C ASN A 425 13.99 21.39 11.23
N PHE A 426 13.20 20.56 10.54
CA PHE A 426 13.03 19.15 10.90
C PHE A 426 14.33 18.34 10.74
N HIS A 427 15.06 18.48 9.64
CA HIS A 427 16.34 17.74 9.46
C HIS A 427 17.39 18.10 10.53
N ARG A 428 17.41 19.36 11.00
CA ARG A 428 18.29 19.75 12.13
C ARG A 428 17.89 19.03 13.43
N MET A 429 16.59 18.78 13.63
CA MET A 429 16.06 18.09 14.79
C MET A 429 16.24 16.58 14.72
N GLU A 430 16.01 15.98 13.55
CA GLU A 430 16.21 14.55 13.28
C GLU A 430 17.62 14.11 13.66
N GLN A 431 18.64 14.83 13.20
CA GLN A 431 20.04 14.56 13.54
C GLN A 431 20.28 14.60 15.06
N THR A 432 19.61 15.50 15.78
CA THR A 432 19.73 15.60 17.24
C THR A 432 19.01 14.45 17.94
N LEU A 433 17.79 14.11 17.51
CA LEU A 433 16.97 13.06 18.12
C LEU A 433 17.56 11.67 17.89
N PHE A 434 17.97 11.37 16.65
CA PHE A 434 18.55 10.07 16.31
C PHE A 434 19.87 9.85 17.06
N GLN A 435 20.71 10.89 17.19
CA GLN A 435 21.90 10.83 18.05
C GLN A 435 21.53 10.54 19.50
N SER A 436 20.51 11.21 20.07
CA SER A 436 20.06 10.96 21.45
C SER A 436 19.48 9.55 21.68
N PHE A 437 18.71 9.00 20.73
CA PHE A 437 18.14 7.65 20.85
C PHE A 437 19.16 6.54 20.60
N SER A 438 20.19 6.79 19.77
CA SER A 438 21.22 5.79 19.45
C SER A 438 22.31 5.68 20.50
N SER A 439 22.52 6.73 21.31
CA SER A 439 23.66 6.85 22.24
C SER A 439 23.32 6.68 23.72
N SER A 440 22.06 6.38 24.06
CA SER A 440 21.67 6.02 25.42
C SER A 440 20.64 4.89 25.40
N PRO A 441 20.95 3.71 25.97
CA PRO A 441 19.89 2.89 26.53
C PRO A 441 19.13 3.81 27.49
N LEU A 442 17.81 3.88 27.36
CA LEU A 442 16.95 4.65 28.26
C LEU A 442 17.05 4.05 29.68
N GLU A 443 18.14 4.31 30.39
CA GLU A 443 18.21 4.07 31.83
C GLU A 443 17.25 5.04 32.51
N GLU A 444 16.58 4.53 33.54
CA GLU A 444 15.62 5.26 34.37
C GLU A 444 16.25 6.57 34.86
N GLY A 445 15.84 7.69 34.28
CA GLY A 445 16.31 9.03 34.66
C GLY A 445 17.11 9.77 33.59
N SER A 446 17.34 9.19 32.41
CA SER A 446 17.87 9.95 31.26
C SER A 446 16.90 11.08 30.89
N SER A 447 17.36 12.31 31.11
CA SER A 447 16.61 13.52 30.79
C SER A 447 16.37 13.58 29.28
N PHE A 448 15.10 13.58 28.87
CA PHE A 448 14.69 13.96 27.52
C PHE A 448 15.45 15.23 27.09
N PRO A 449 15.76 15.40 25.78
CA PRO A 449 16.41 16.60 25.30
C PRO A 449 15.69 17.84 25.86
N PRO A 450 16.44 18.89 26.29
CA PRO A 450 15.88 20.02 26.99
C PRO A 450 14.66 20.56 26.25
N SER A 451 13.58 20.79 27.01
CA SER A 451 12.19 21.02 26.62
C SER A 451 11.92 22.13 25.58
N GLY A 452 12.95 22.84 25.11
CA GLY A 452 12.87 23.91 24.13
C GLY A 452 13.01 23.48 22.65
N ARG A 453 13.18 22.20 22.32
CA ARG A 453 13.46 21.78 20.91
C ARG A 453 12.46 20.84 20.24
N LEU A 454 11.52 20.23 20.95
CA LEU A 454 10.52 19.35 20.32
C LEU A 454 9.30 20.13 19.82
N PRO A 455 8.71 19.76 18.66
CA PRO A 455 7.53 20.46 18.18
C PRO A 455 6.36 20.15 19.10
N ASN A 456 5.41 21.09 19.21
CA ASN A 456 4.18 20.83 19.95
C ASN A 456 3.49 19.57 19.36
N PRO A 457 3.15 18.55 20.16
CA PRO A 457 2.51 17.30 19.69
C PRO A 457 1.21 17.49 18.90
N SER A 458 0.54 18.63 19.06
CA SER A 458 -0.69 18.99 18.34
C SER A 458 -0.44 19.91 17.14
N SER A 459 0.81 20.35 16.92
CA SER A 459 1.22 21.06 15.70
C SER A 459 1.40 20.09 14.54
N LYS A 460 1.47 20.63 13.31
CA LYS A 460 1.67 19.83 12.10
C LYS A 460 2.99 19.06 12.15
N GLU A 461 4.06 19.73 12.55
CA GLU A 461 5.40 19.17 12.72
C GLU A 461 5.44 18.08 13.80
N GLY A 462 4.74 18.29 14.92
CA GLY A 462 4.69 17.31 16.01
C GLY A 462 3.92 16.05 15.63
N LEU A 463 2.81 16.19 14.90
CA LEU A 463 2.06 15.05 14.38
C LEU A 463 2.86 14.25 13.36
N VAL A 464 3.56 14.92 12.43
CA VAL A 464 4.47 14.24 11.47
C VAL A 464 5.55 13.45 12.21
N LEU A 465 6.19 14.05 13.22
CA LEU A 465 7.23 13.39 14.00
C LEU A 465 6.70 12.16 14.75
N LEU A 466 5.59 12.31 15.48
CA LEU A 466 4.96 11.22 16.22
C LEU A 466 4.51 10.08 15.31
N ARG A 467 3.94 10.43 14.16
CA ARG A 467 3.51 9.48 13.14
C ARG A 467 4.68 8.65 12.62
N TRP A 468 5.76 9.31 12.19
CA TRP A 468 6.93 8.63 11.67
C TRP A 468 7.60 7.73 12.72
N ILE A 469 7.89 8.26 13.92
CA ILE A 469 8.50 7.47 15.01
C ILE A 469 7.60 6.29 15.39
N GLY A 470 6.29 6.52 15.54
CA GLY A 470 5.34 5.49 15.94
C GLY A 470 5.26 4.35 14.93
N GLN A 471 5.28 4.65 13.63
CA GLN A 471 5.32 3.62 12.59
C GLN A 471 6.65 2.85 12.58
N THR A 472 7.79 3.55 12.70
CA THR A 472 9.11 2.89 12.75
C THR A 472 9.22 1.93 13.92
N LEU A 473 8.90 2.40 15.14
CA LEU A 473 8.93 1.56 16.34
C LEU A 473 7.91 0.43 16.28
N GLY A 474 6.73 0.70 15.72
CA GLY A 474 5.71 -0.33 15.48
C GLY A 474 6.19 -1.44 14.54
N ALA A 475 6.95 -1.08 13.49
CA ALA A 475 7.54 -2.03 12.54
C ALA A 475 8.63 -2.90 13.17
N GLU A 476 9.47 -2.30 14.03
CA GLU A 476 10.54 -3.00 14.75
C GLU A 476 9.99 -3.89 15.88
N GLY A 477 8.71 -3.76 16.23
CA GLY A 477 8.13 -4.40 17.42
C GLY A 477 8.69 -3.84 18.73
N ALA A 478 9.39 -2.70 18.67
CA ALA A 478 10.00 -2.05 19.81
C ALA A 478 8.93 -1.33 20.62
N PHE A 479 8.70 -1.79 21.85
CA PHE A 479 8.02 -0.96 22.85
C PHE A 479 9.05 -0.01 23.47
N LEU A 480 8.73 1.28 23.53
CA LEU A 480 9.36 2.16 24.51
C LEU A 480 8.86 1.73 25.89
N VAL A 481 9.54 0.76 26.49
CA VAL A 481 9.23 0.29 27.83
C VAL A 481 9.68 1.38 28.81
N GLY A 482 8.72 2.16 29.30
CA GLY A 482 8.89 3.18 30.32
C GLY A 482 7.84 3.05 31.43
N SER A 483 8.03 2.07 32.32
CA SER A 483 7.56 2.02 33.72
C SER A 483 6.07 1.79 34.06
N LYS A 484 5.83 0.65 34.73
CA LYS A 484 4.98 0.45 35.94
C LYS A 484 3.48 0.10 35.89
N THR A 485 2.87 -0.28 34.77
CA THR A 485 1.53 -0.91 34.84
C THR A 485 1.39 -2.04 33.85
N LEU A 486 1.73 -3.26 34.32
CA LEU A 486 1.16 -4.55 33.95
C LEU A 486 1.86 -5.64 34.80
N ALA A 487 1.74 -5.47 36.12
CA ALA A 487 1.88 -6.52 37.13
C ALA A 487 0.57 -6.55 37.94
#